data_AF-A0A7Y5GYH3-F1
#
_entry.id   AF-A0A7Y5GYH3-F1
#
_cell.length_a   1.000
_cell.length_b   1.000
_cell.length_c   1.000
_cell.angle_alpha   90.00
_cell.angle_beta   90.00
_cell.angle_gamma   90.00
#
_symmetry.space_group_name_H-M   'P 1'
#
loop_
_entity.id
_entity.type
_entity.pdbx_description
1 polymer ?
#
loop_
_entity_poly.entity_id
_entity_poly.type
_entity_poly.pdbx_seq_one_letter_code
_entity_poly.pdbx_strand_id
1 'polypeptide(L)'
;MISACSPPIYRYTLAPDSPCREPEISPGSLYEAATEAAQHLPLVDLRLPDETHGLAVQSYPGDGDPTFDQRLVASRRSYVYDNAIVAIAFIQLGKIAEAEAILATLESIQSPDGSFGFSFNTAMEPYYDQDYVRTGTVAWVGYAFVYHLFRTQNPRFLAAALRVADFLVQMQVDAPQDPRDGLLRGGRGVFNRRHTALRPDVLIDEAIAEHQFDAWFFLDLLAHVHPETQWVTFRDRLGQRIEAALWLPKDGRFATAVNQNGPIYEWALDSSGSYGVLFWHARVNLDNANEALRTTYALFSATDNGLNGFRPYAGTVSDYPDIDWNDQSPIFVEGTMTVALAATRVGNRNVAEEALRLARQLMCITGGALPYATHTQPDFPAVTAAAPTAWFILAALAFSGHEGAWPIWSTHRPDSTTPKAAPPPPHPAVNLPNQG
;
A
#
# COMPACT_ATOMS: atom_id res chain seq x y z
N MET A 1 -17.80 -35.03 -20.76
CA MET A 1 -18.21 -33.82 -20.02
C MET A 1 -17.86 -34.05 -18.56
N ILE A 2 -16.68 -33.63 -18.13
CA ILE A 2 -16.33 -33.61 -16.71
C ILE A 2 -16.85 -32.25 -16.23
N SER A 3 -17.91 -32.27 -15.44
CA SER A 3 -18.39 -31.09 -14.73
C SER A 3 -17.23 -30.59 -13.87
N ALA A 4 -16.63 -29.47 -14.26
CA ALA A 4 -15.70 -28.76 -13.41
C ALA A 4 -16.49 -28.25 -12.20
N CYS A 5 -16.46 -28.98 -11.09
CA CYS A 5 -16.83 -28.41 -9.81
C CYS A 5 -15.82 -27.30 -9.52
N SER A 6 -16.24 -26.03 -9.66
CA SER A 6 -15.47 -24.91 -9.15
C SER A 6 -15.16 -25.20 -7.68
N PRO A 7 -13.89 -25.06 -7.25
CA PRO A 7 -13.56 -25.31 -5.85
C PRO A 7 -14.32 -24.34 -4.94
N PRO A 8 -14.57 -24.71 -3.67
CA PRO A 8 -15.31 -23.87 -2.74
C PRO A 8 -14.58 -22.52 -2.57
N ILE A 9 -15.31 -21.42 -2.79
CA ILE A 9 -14.80 -20.07 -2.55
C ILE A 9 -14.75 -19.86 -1.03
N TYR A 10 -13.54 -19.70 -0.48
CA TYR A 10 -13.38 -19.31 0.92
C TYR A 10 -13.83 -17.86 1.10
N ARG A 11 -14.67 -17.58 2.10
CA ARG A 11 -15.40 -16.32 2.22
C ARG A 11 -15.71 -15.97 3.68
N TYR A 12 -15.41 -14.75 4.09
CA TYR A 12 -15.76 -14.21 5.40
C TYR A 12 -17.20 -13.72 5.42
N THR A 13 -17.90 -13.90 6.55
CA THR A 13 -19.30 -13.50 6.72
C THR A 13 -19.53 -13.03 8.16
N LEU A 14 -20.30 -11.96 8.32
CA LEU A 14 -20.80 -11.53 9.62
C LEU A 14 -22.17 -12.15 9.88
N ALA A 15 -22.25 -13.06 10.86
CA ALA A 15 -23.54 -13.57 11.30
C ALA A 15 -24.40 -12.42 11.89
N PRO A 16 -25.72 -12.42 11.69
CA PRO A 16 -26.60 -11.33 12.15
C PRO A 16 -26.46 -10.97 13.64
N ASP A 17 -26.22 -12.00 14.47
CA ASP A 17 -26.09 -11.90 15.93
C ASP A 17 -24.63 -11.96 16.41
N SER A 18 -23.67 -11.75 15.50
CA SER A 18 -22.24 -11.81 15.84
C SER A 18 -21.85 -10.68 16.79
N PRO A 19 -21.11 -10.96 17.88
CA PRO A 19 -20.56 -9.92 18.74
C PRO A 19 -19.56 -9.01 17.99
N CYS A 20 -19.07 -9.44 16.82
CA CYS A 20 -18.14 -8.67 16.00
C CYS A 20 -18.80 -7.53 15.22
N ARG A 21 -20.13 -7.43 15.18
CA ARG A 21 -20.84 -6.56 14.21
C ARG A 21 -20.65 -5.07 14.48
N GLU A 22 -20.67 -4.66 15.73
CA GLU A 22 -20.54 -3.26 16.15
C GLU A 22 -19.33 -3.08 17.07
N PRO A 23 -18.10 -3.19 16.54
CA PRO A 23 -16.92 -2.94 17.34
C PRO A 23 -16.87 -1.46 17.75
N GLU A 24 -16.32 -1.19 18.93
CA GLU A 24 -16.06 0.17 19.35
C GLU A 24 -14.98 0.81 18.47
N ILE A 25 -15.31 1.96 17.88
CA ILE A 25 -14.39 2.80 17.10
C ILE A 25 -14.15 4.09 17.89
N SER A 26 -13.14 4.05 18.75
CA SER A 26 -12.68 5.21 19.52
C SER A 26 -11.15 5.30 19.41
N PRO A 27 -10.54 6.48 19.64
CA PRO A 27 -9.09 6.60 19.62
C PRO A 27 -8.36 5.59 20.51
N GLY A 28 -8.89 5.34 21.71
CA GLY A 28 -8.35 4.35 22.64
C GLY A 28 -8.48 2.92 22.13
N SER A 29 -9.69 2.53 21.70
CA SER A 29 -9.93 1.16 21.22
C SER A 29 -9.11 0.82 19.98
N LEU A 30 -8.88 1.80 19.09
CA LEU A 30 -8.09 1.62 17.88
C LEU A 30 -6.59 1.53 18.17
N TYR A 31 -6.07 2.29 19.15
CA TYR A 31 -4.68 2.17 19.57
C TYR A 31 -4.39 0.80 20.19
N GLU A 32 -5.29 0.32 21.06
CA GLU A 32 -5.20 -1.02 21.65
C GLU A 32 -5.24 -2.10 20.57
N ALA A 33 -6.18 -1.98 19.62
CA ALA A 33 -6.30 -2.87 18.48
C ALA A 33 -5.04 -2.89 17.59
N ALA A 34 -4.41 -1.74 17.34
CA ALA A 34 -3.17 -1.66 16.58
C ALA A 34 -2.02 -2.38 17.31
N THR A 35 -1.95 -2.22 18.63
CA THR A 35 -0.95 -2.90 19.46
C THR A 35 -1.15 -4.41 19.48
N GLU A 36 -2.40 -4.86 19.58
CA GLU A 36 -2.80 -6.27 19.47
C GLU A 36 -2.44 -6.84 18.09
N ALA A 37 -2.85 -6.17 17.00
CA ALA A 37 -2.55 -6.58 15.62
C ALA A 37 -1.04 -6.79 15.40
N ALA A 38 -0.21 -5.94 15.98
CA ALA A 38 1.25 -6.03 15.90
C ALA A 38 1.85 -7.27 16.59
N GLN A 39 1.10 -7.95 17.47
CA GLN A 39 1.50 -9.22 18.08
C GLN A 39 1.17 -10.43 17.18
N HIS A 40 0.25 -10.25 16.24
CA HIS A 40 -0.16 -11.28 15.28
C HIS A 40 0.62 -11.21 13.96
N LEU A 41 1.55 -10.27 13.80
CA LEU A 41 2.40 -10.21 12.62
C LEU A 41 3.37 -11.41 12.60
N PRO A 42 3.43 -12.17 11.50
CA PRO A 42 4.15 -13.44 11.43
C PRO A 42 5.65 -13.22 11.18
N LEU A 43 6.40 -12.97 12.25
CA LEU A 43 7.84 -12.77 12.20
C LEU A 43 8.59 -14.11 12.19
N VAL A 44 9.66 -14.17 11.40
CA VAL A 44 10.57 -15.30 11.30
C VAL A 44 11.98 -14.81 11.59
N ASP A 45 12.65 -15.44 12.56
CA ASP A 45 14.06 -15.20 12.85
C ASP A 45 14.94 -15.71 11.70
N LEU A 46 15.86 -14.85 11.28
CA LEU A 46 16.86 -15.14 10.27
C LEU A 46 18.27 -14.93 10.84
N ARG A 47 19.22 -15.64 10.24
CA ARG A 47 20.64 -15.45 10.44
C ARG A 47 21.23 -14.87 9.17
N LEU A 48 21.70 -13.63 9.24
CA LEU A 48 22.20 -12.88 8.08
C LEU A 48 23.60 -13.37 7.66
N PRO A 49 24.07 -13.07 6.43
CA PRO A 49 25.37 -13.54 5.94
C PRO A 49 26.57 -13.11 6.79
N ASP A 50 26.45 -12.01 7.52
CA ASP A 50 27.46 -11.48 8.45
C ASP A 50 27.30 -12.02 9.88
N GLU A 51 26.48 -13.07 10.05
CA GLU A 51 26.16 -13.72 11.32
C GLU A 51 25.34 -12.86 12.30
N THR A 52 24.83 -11.71 11.85
CA THR A 52 23.93 -10.87 12.66
C THR A 52 22.49 -11.38 12.63
N HIS A 53 21.72 -10.96 13.64
CA HIS A 53 20.31 -11.29 13.76
C HIS A 53 19.49 -10.46 12.77
N GLY A 54 18.66 -11.15 11.98
CA GLY A 54 17.66 -10.54 11.10
C GLY A 54 16.26 -11.03 11.44
N LEU A 55 15.25 -10.25 11.06
CA LEU A 55 13.86 -10.67 11.06
C LEU A 55 13.29 -10.57 9.65
N ALA A 56 12.37 -11.47 9.30
CA ALA A 56 11.56 -11.37 8.11
C ALA A 56 10.08 -11.57 8.41
N VAL A 57 9.24 -10.95 7.60
CA VAL A 57 7.79 -11.08 7.68
C VAL A 57 7.35 -12.20 6.74
N GLN A 58 6.73 -13.26 7.25
CA GLN A 58 6.07 -14.24 6.39
C GLN A 58 4.73 -13.68 5.92
N SER A 59 4.67 -13.18 4.68
CA SER A 59 3.53 -12.42 4.16
C SER A 59 2.18 -13.12 4.29
N TYR A 60 2.17 -14.45 4.15
CA TYR A 60 1.00 -15.30 4.29
C TYR A 60 1.31 -16.47 5.23
N PRO A 61 0.93 -16.40 6.52
CA PRO A 61 1.27 -17.41 7.54
C PRO A 61 0.37 -18.65 7.55
N GLY A 62 -0.77 -18.65 6.85
CA GLY A 62 -1.71 -19.77 6.83
C GLY A 62 -1.28 -20.92 5.91
N ASP A 63 -1.71 -22.14 6.22
CA ASP A 63 -1.68 -23.26 5.27
C ASP A 63 -2.71 -22.95 4.17
N GLY A 64 -2.23 -22.55 3.00
CA GLY A 64 -3.00 -21.79 2.01
C GLY A 64 -4.35 -22.34 1.62
N ASP A 65 -5.25 -21.42 1.25
CA ASP A 65 -6.41 -21.76 0.45
C ASP A 65 -5.95 -22.62 -0.74
N PRO A 66 -6.41 -23.87 -0.88
CA PRO A 66 -5.96 -24.79 -1.93
C PRO A 66 -6.31 -24.31 -3.34
N THR A 67 -7.12 -23.26 -3.48
CA THR A 67 -7.46 -22.59 -4.75
C THR A 67 -6.50 -21.47 -5.12
N PHE A 68 -5.69 -21.02 -4.17
CA PHE A 68 -4.68 -20.00 -4.38
C PHE A 68 -3.39 -20.63 -4.93
N ASP A 69 -2.62 -19.90 -5.74
CA ASP A 69 -1.37 -20.43 -6.31
C ASP A 69 -0.49 -20.92 -5.15
N GLN A 70 -0.33 -22.25 -5.05
CA GLN A 70 0.44 -22.89 -4.01
C GLN A 70 1.88 -22.34 -3.97
N ARG A 71 2.37 -21.73 -5.07
CA ARG A 71 3.67 -21.05 -5.11
C ARG A 71 3.77 -19.82 -4.20
N LEU A 72 2.65 -19.19 -3.83
CA LEU A 72 2.63 -17.99 -3.00
C LEU A 72 2.49 -18.28 -1.50
N VAL A 73 1.75 -19.33 -1.12
CA VAL A 73 1.54 -19.69 0.29
C VAL A 73 2.39 -20.88 0.76
N ALA A 74 2.62 -21.89 -0.10
CA ALA A 74 3.41 -23.07 0.28
C ALA A 74 4.93 -22.79 0.37
N SER A 75 5.38 -21.59 0.03
CA SER A 75 6.80 -21.24 -0.08
C SER A 75 7.37 -20.44 1.09
N ARG A 76 6.61 -20.24 2.19
CA ARG A 76 7.04 -19.40 3.32
C ARG A 76 7.61 -18.05 2.82
N ARG A 77 6.87 -17.45 1.90
CA ARG A 77 7.32 -16.29 1.14
C ARG A 77 7.29 -15.03 1.99
N SER A 78 8.30 -14.20 1.80
CA SER A 78 8.43 -12.87 2.38
C SER A 78 8.52 -11.87 1.25
N TYR A 79 7.48 -11.06 1.07
CA TYR A 79 7.52 -9.96 0.11
C TYR A 79 8.33 -8.80 0.69
N VAL A 80 9.19 -8.21 -0.14
CA VAL A 80 10.07 -7.12 0.31
C VAL A 80 9.27 -5.90 0.74
N TYR A 81 8.15 -5.63 0.06
CA TYR A 81 7.19 -4.59 0.42
C TYR A 81 6.60 -4.80 1.83
N ASP A 82 6.13 -6.01 2.15
CA ASP A 82 5.55 -6.34 3.45
C ASP A 82 6.53 -6.11 4.61
N ASN A 83 7.80 -6.45 4.41
CA ASN A 83 8.85 -6.17 5.39
C ASN A 83 9.01 -4.66 5.62
N ALA A 84 9.03 -3.86 4.54
CA ALA A 84 9.16 -2.41 4.63
C ALA A 84 8.00 -1.78 5.40
N ILE A 85 6.75 -2.13 5.06
CA ILE A 85 5.57 -1.55 5.74
C ILE A 85 5.43 -2.01 7.18
N VAL A 86 5.77 -3.27 7.50
CA VAL A 86 5.80 -3.76 8.88
C VAL A 86 6.87 -3.05 9.71
N ALA A 87 8.07 -2.83 9.15
CA ALA A 87 9.12 -2.07 9.84
C ALA A 87 8.63 -0.64 10.17
N ILE A 88 7.93 0.02 9.26
CA ILE A 88 7.33 1.35 9.50
C ILE A 88 6.28 1.29 10.61
N ALA A 89 5.40 0.28 10.59
CA ALA A 89 4.39 0.08 11.63
C ALA A 89 5.02 -0.15 13.01
N PHE A 90 6.08 -0.96 13.08
CA PHE A 90 6.85 -1.18 14.32
C PHE A 90 7.56 0.08 14.82
N ILE A 91 8.13 0.89 13.92
CA ILE A 91 8.71 2.19 14.30
C ILE A 91 7.63 3.09 14.91
N GLN A 92 6.41 3.11 14.36
CA GLN A 92 5.31 3.91 14.93
C GLN A 92 4.85 3.42 16.30
N LEU A 93 4.88 2.12 16.54
CA LEU A 93 4.55 1.51 17.84
C LEU A 93 5.72 1.54 18.85
N GLY A 94 6.89 2.07 18.47
CA GLY A 94 8.08 2.09 19.33
C GLY A 94 8.82 0.75 19.45
N LYS A 95 8.45 -0.25 18.63
CA LYS A 95 9.15 -1.55 18.51
C LYS A 95 10.41 -1.41 17.65
N ILE A 96 11.33 -0.54 18.09
CA ILE A 96 12.49 -0.13 17.28
C ILE A 96 13.45 -1.30 17.03
N ALA A 97 13.67 -2.19 17.99
CA ALA A 97 14.58 -3.31 17.84
C ALA A 97 14.09 -4.30 16.76
N GLU A 98 12.80 -4.63 16.78
CA GLU A 98 12.18 -5.49 15.77
C GLU A 98 12.20 -4.84 14.39
N ALA A 99 11.93 -3.53 14.30
CA ALA A 99 12.04 -2.80 13.05
C ALA A 99 13.48 -2.81 12.50
N GLU A 100 14.48 -2.55 13.35
CA GLU A 100 15.89 -2.57 12.94
C GLU A 100 16.35 -3.95 12.47
N ALA A 101 15.86 -5.04 13.06
CA ALA A 101 16.16 -6.39 12.62
C ALA A 101 15.53 -6.71 11.25
N ILE A 102 14.34 -6.20 10.95
CA ILE A 102 13.74 -6.29 9.61
C ILE A 102 14.53 -5.46 8.59
N LEU A 103 14.88 -4.21 8.96
CA LEU A 103 15.66 -3.33 8.08
C LEU A 103 17.07 -3.89 7.82
N ALA A 104 17.69 -4.56 8.79
CA ALA A 104 18.96 -5.26 8.60
C ALA A 104 18.84 -6.41 7.59
N THR A 105 17.76 -7.19 7.65
CA THR A 105 17.47 -8.19 6.60
C THR A 105 17.37 -7.54 5.23
N LEU A 106 16.59 -6.46 5.10
CA LEU A 106 16.44 -5.73 3.84
C LEU A 106 17.79 -5.20 3.34
N GLU A 107 18.58 -4.55 4.18
CA GLU A 107 19.92 -4.07 3.82
C GLU A 107 20.82 -5.21 3.30
N SER A 108 20.77 -6.40 3.93
CA SER A 108 21.61 -7.54 3.56
C SER A 108 21.28 -8.15 2.19
N ILE A 109 20.05 -7.97 1.71
CA ILE A 109 19.59 -8.50 0.42
C ILE A 109 19.58 -7.43 -0.69
N GLN A 110 19.99 -6.20 -0.40
CA GLN A 110 20.02 -5.14 -1.40
C GLN A 110 21.01 -5.47 -2.52
N SER A 111 20.54 -5.37 -3.76
CA SER A 111 21.38 -5.56 -4.94
C SER A 111 22.45 -4.47 -5.05
N PRO A 112 23.60 -4.73 -5.72
CA PRO A 112 24.65 -3.73 -5.91
C PRO A 112 24.20 -2.44 -6.63
N ASP A 113 23.17 -2.53 -7.48
CA ASP A 113 22.59 -1.38 -8.18
C ASP A 113 21.59 -0.59 -7.33
N GLY A 114 21.38 -0.99 -6.07
CA GLY A 114 20.45 -0.36 -5.11
C GLY A 114 19.03 -0.91 -5.13
N SER A 115 18.71 -1.82 -6.06
CA SER A 115 17.39 -2.44 -6.20
C SER A 115 17.15 -3.56 -5.19
N PHE A 116 15.91 -4.05 -5.18
CA PHE A 116 15.48 -5.24 -4.46
C PHE A 116 14.67 -6.13 -5.40
N GLY A 117 14.94 -7.43 -5.36
CA GLY A 117 14.00 -8.44 -5.83
C GLY A 117 12.67 -8.36 -5.08
N PHE A 118 11.60 -8.87 -5.69
CA PHE A 118 10.24 -8.68 -5.17
C PHE A 118 9.95 -9.45 -3.88
N SER A 119 10.60 -10.60 -3.68
CA SER A 119 10.36 -11.48 -2.54
C SER A 119 11.48 -12.50 -2.33
N PHE A 120 11.56 -13.07 -1.14
CA PHE A 120 12.48 -14.15 -0.78
C PHE A 120 11.76 -15.22 0.06
N ASN A 121 12.41 -16.37 0.24
CA ASN A 121 11.92 -17.47 1.09
C ASN A 121 12.51 -17.37 2.51
N THR A 122 11.69 -17.51 3.55
CA THR A 122 12.15 -17.49 4.96
C THR A 122 12.69 -18.83 5.46
N ALA A 123 12.57 -19.91 4.67
CA ALA A 123 12.82 -21.29 5.08
C ALA A 123 14.23 -21.84 4.77
N MET A 124 15.23 -20.98 4.56
CA MET A 124 16.64 -21.33 4.27
C MET A 124 16.93 -21.99 2.90
N GLU A 125 16.02 -21.95 1.93
CA GLU A 125 16.40 -22.12 0.53
C GLU A 125 16.75 -20.75 -0.07
N PRO A 126 17.78 -20.65 -0.95
CA PRO A 126 18.28 -19.38 -1.47
C PRO A 126 17.34 -18.74 -2.51
N TYR A 127 16.03 -19.02 -2.45
CA TYR A 127 15.07 -18.41 -3.34
C TYR A 127 14.93 -16.94 -2.96
N TYR A 128 15.56 -16.10 -3.76
CA TYR A 128 15.37 -14.65 -3.80
C TYR A 128 15.03 -14.27 -5.24
N ASP A 129 13.89 -13.63 -5.44
CA ASP A 129 13.39 -13.19 -6.75
C ASP A 129 14.11 -11.91 -7.20
N GLN A 130 15.44 -11.94 -7.20
CA GLN A 130 16.33 -10.79 -7.41
C GLN A 130 16.13 -10.10 -8.76
N ASP A 131 15.66 -10.85 -9.75
CA ASP A 131 15.51 -10.40 -11.13
C ASP A 131 14.10 -9.87 -11.45
N TYR A 132 13.15 -10.03 -10.53
CA TYR A 132 11.81 -9.47 -10.61
C TYR A 132 11.75 -8.23 -9.71
N VAL A 133 11.85 -7.05 -10.31
CA VAL A 133 12.02 -5.77 -9.58
C VAL A 133 10.86 -4.84 -9.89
N ARG A 134 10.28 -4.22 -8.87
CA ARG A 134 9.21 -3.22 -9.00
C ARG A 134 9.64 -1.92 -8.32
N THR A 135 9.55 -0.80 -9.04
CA THR A 135 10.01 0.49 -8.52
C THR A 135 9.27 0.94 -7.26
N GLY A 136 7.97 0.65 -7.15
CA GLY A 136 7.19 0.88 -5.93
C GLY A 136 7.75 0.11 -4.72
N THR A 137 7.98 -1.21 -4.86
CA THR A 137 8.60 -2.03 -3.80
C THR A 137 9.95 -1.47 -3.36
N VAL A 138 10.79 -1.07 -4.31
CA VAL A 138 12.11 -0.49 -4.01
C VAL A 138 11.96 0.85 -3.28
N ALA A 139 11.03 1.71 -3.70
CA ALA A 139 10.74 2.98 -3.03
C ALA A 139 10.23 2.79 -1.60
N TRP A 140 9.39 1.78 -1.34
CA TRP A 140 8.92 1.46 0.01
C TRP A 140 10.05 1.08 0.97
N VAL A 141 11.03 0.30 0.50
CA VAL A 141 12.21 -0.03 1.30
C VAL A 141 13.04 1.22 1.59
N GLY A 142 13.26 2.06 0.56
CA GLY A 142 13.90 3.36 0.73
C GLY A 142 13.18 4.22 1.78
N TYR A 143 11.85 4.29 1.70
CA TYR A 143 11.02 5.02 2.65
C TYR A 143 11.21 4.48 4.06
N ALA A 144 11.20 3.16 4.25
CA ALA A 144 11.39 2.54 5.57
C ALA A 144 12.76 2.87 6.19
N PHE A 145 13.84 2.83 5.40
CA PHE A 145 15.19 3.23 5.87
C PHE A 145 15.24 4.70 6.30
N VAL A 146 14.69 5.61 5.49
CA VAL A 146 14.70 7.04 5.80
C VAL A 146 13.74 7.36 6.95
N TYR A 147 12.61 6.64 7.05
CA TYR A 147 11.68 6.77 8.16
C TYR A 147 12.31 6.34 9.48
N HIS A 148 13.14 5.29 9.49
CA HIS A 148 13.95 4.93 10.65
C HIS A 148 14.91 6.05 11.05
N LEU A 149 15.70 6.61 10.12
CA LEU A 149 16.56 7.76 10.39
C LEU A 149 15.77 8.94 10.95
N PHE A 150 14.66 9.30 10.31
CA PHE A 150 13.80 10.39 10.75
C PHE A 150 13.32 10.19 12.19
N ARG A 151 12.89 8.99 12.54
CA ARG A 151 12.28 8.68 13.84
C ARG A 151 13.27 8.44 14.97
N THR A 152 14.43 7.86 14.66
CA THR A 152 15.43 7.46 15.67
C THR A 152 16.64 8.36 15.71
N GLN A 153 16.82 9.23 14.70
CA GLN A 153 18.03 10.02 14.46
C GLN A 153 19.30 9.16 14.28
N ASN A 154 19.13 7.86 13.99
CA ASN A 154 20.21 6.93 13.75
C ASN A 154 20.45 6.75 12.24
N PRO A 155 21.63 7.10 11.71
CA PRO A 155 21.91 7.04 10.28
C PRO A 155 22.30 5.66 9.75
N ARG A 156 22.14 4.58 10.54
CA ARG A 156 22.56 3.21 10.20
C ARG A 156 22.23 2.82 8.75
N PHE A 157 21.00 3.07 8.31
CA PHE A 157 20.51 2.64 6.99
C PHE A 157 20.57 3.73 5.90
N LEU A 158 21.15 4.91 6.18
CA LEU A 158 21.18 6.02 5.23
C LEU A 158 21.93 5.65 3.94
N ALA A 159 23.05 4.92 4.04
CA ALA A 159 23.80 4.50 2.86
C ALA A 159 22.99 3.56 1.96
N ALA A 160 22.17 2.67 2.55
CA ALA A 160 21.27 1.81 1.79
C ALA A 160 20.14 2.60 1.12
N ALA A 161 19.57 3.59 1.83
CA ALA A 161 18.58 4.50 1.27
C ALA A 161 19.11 5.33 0.09
N LEU A 162 20.35 5.82 0.16
CA LEU A 162 20.94 6.57 -0.96
C LEU A 162 21.10 5.70 -2.21
N ARG A 163 21.48 4.42 -2.06
CA ARG A 163 21.50 3.47 -3.19
C ARG A 163 20.11 3.24 -3.78
N VAL A 164 19.06 3.25 -2.96
CA VAL A 164 17.68 3.22 -3.46
C VAL A 164 17.38 4.45 -4.32
N ALA A 165 17.76 5.64 -3.85
CA ALA A 165 17.57 6.88 -4.63
C ALA A 165 18.33 6.83 -5.97
N ASP A 166 19.58 6.37 -5.96
CA ASP A 166 20.38 6.19 -7.18
C ASP A 166 19.75 5.20 -8.17
N PHE A 167 19.16 4.10 -7.67
CA PHE A 167 18.39 3.18 -8.50
C PHE A 167 17.18 3.87 -9.13
N LEU A 168 16.39 4.62 -8.35
CA LEU A 168 15.22 5.32 -8.87
C LEU A 168 15.59 6.38 -9.92
N VAL A 169 16.73 7.06 -9.77
CA VAL A 169 17.26 7.97 -10.81
C VAL A 169 17.48 7.21 -12.13
N GLN A 170 18.06 6.01 -12.10
CA GLN A 170 18.27 5.19 -13.29
C GLN A 170 16.96 4.74 -13.96
N MET A 171 15.87 4.64 -13.18
CA MET A 171 14.55 4.28 -13.69
C MET A 171 13.80 5.47 -14.29
N GLN A 172 14.26 6.71 -14.09
CA GLN A 172 13.63 7.90 -14.65
C GLN A 172 13.70 7.89 -16.19
N VAL A 173 12.59 8.27 -16.83
CA VAL A 173 12.53 8.53 -18.26
C VAL A 173 13.04 9.96 -18.51
N ASP A 174 14.11 10.10 -19.28
CA ASP A 174 14.64 11.40 -19.70
C ASP A 174 14.53 11.53 -21.22
N ALA A 175 13.35 11.90 -21.68
CA ALA A 175 12.97 11.96 -23.08
C ALA A 175 11.85 13.01 -23.26
N PRO A 176 12.16 14.29 -23.56
CA PRO A 176 11.21 15.41 -23.50
C PRO A 176 9.93 15.29 -24.34
N GLN A 177 9.90 14.40 -25.35
CA GLN A 177 8.73 14.15 -26.20
C GLN A 177 7.92 12.93 -25.75
N ASP A 178 8.42 12.16 -24.80
CA ASP A 178 7.74 11.02 -24.22
C ASP A 178 6.73 11.51 -23.17
N PRO A 179 5.46 11.06 -23.20
CA PRO A 179 4.49 11.39 -22.15
C PRO A 179 4.99 11.09 -20.73
N ARG A 180 5.91 10.13 -20.59
CA ARG A 180 6.50 9.72 -19.32
C ARG A 180 7.71 10.54 -18.89
N ASP A 181 8.15 11.55 -19.65
CA ASP A 181 9.33 12.34 -19.27
C ASP A 181 9.29 12.78 -17.80
N GLY A 182 10.37 12.54 -17.07
CA GLY A 182 10.53 12.80 -15.65
C GLY A 182 9.78 11.86 -14.69
N LEU A 183 8.97 10.91 -15.19
CA LEU A 183 8.42 9.80 -14.40
C LEU A 183 9.37 8.59 -14.38
N LEU A 184 9.11 7.65 -13.48
CA LEU A 184 9.86 6.41 -13.32
C LEU A 184 9.17 5.26 -14.05
N ARG A 185 9.96 4.44 -14.75
CA ARG A 185 9.52 3.14 -15.27
C ARG A 185 9.09 2.20 -14.13
N GLY A 186 8.24 1.22 -14.44
CA GLY A 186 7.65 0.30 -13.46
C GLY A 186 8.62 -0.70 -12.83
N GLY A 187 9.80 -0.90 -13.42
CA GLY A 187 10.83 -1.83 -12.94
C GLY A 187 11.39 -2.71 -14.06
N ARG A 188 11.81 -3.93 -13.71
CA ARG A 188 12.33 -4.94 -14.64
C ARG A 188 11.87 -6.34 -14.24
N GLY A 189 11.97 -7.29 -15.16
CA GLY A 189 11.52 -8.65 -14.94
C GLY A 189 10.03 -8.80 -15.20
N VAL A 190 9.68 -9.57 -16.24
CA VAL A 190 8.30 -9.85 -16.61
C VAL A 190 8.09 -11.35 -16.77
N PHE A 191 7.10 -11.89 -16.06
CA PHE A 191 6.68 -13.27 -16.24
C PHE A 191 5.87 -13.44 -17.54
N ASN A 192 5.91 -14.64 -18.12
CA ASN A 192 4.91 -15.01 -19.11
C ASN A 192 3.51 -15.10 -18.46
N ARG A 193 2.43 -15.09 -19.26
CA ARG A 193 1.04 -15.14 -18.75
C ARG A 193 0.72 -16.32 -17.83
N ARG A 194 1.51 -17.40 -17.87
CA ARG A 194 1.32 -18.59 -17.03
C ARG A 194 2.16 -18.56 -15.75
N HIS A 195 2.95 -17.50 -15.54
CA HIS A 195 3.91 -17.38 -14.44
C HIS A 195 4.90 -18.56 -14.38
N THR A 196 5.29 -19.12 -15.52
CA THR A 196 6.22 -20.28 -15.57
C THR A 196 7.63 -19.91 -16.00
N ALA A 197 7.84 -18.73 -16.57
CA ALA A 197 9.16 -18.26 -16.98
C ALA A 197 9.28 -16.74 -16.80
N LEU A 198 10.37 -16.31 -16.18
CA LEU A 198 10.75 -14.91 -15.99
C LEU A 198 11.67 -14.47 -17.14
N ARG A 199 11.43 -13.28 -17.70
CA ARG A 199 12.39 -12.58 -18.55
C ARG A 199 13.01 -11.42 -17.75
N PRO A 200 14.23 -11.57 -17.21
CA PRO A 200 14.80 -10.64 -16.24
C PRO A 200 15.16 -9.28 -16.87
N ASP A 201 15.60 -9.29 -18.13
CA ASP A 201 16.11 -8.08 -18.82
C ASP A 201 15.01 -7.17 -19.40
N VAL A 202 13.74 -7.58 -19.28
CA VAL A 202 12.63 -6.79 -19.83
C VAL A 202 12.25 -5.68 -18.85
N LEU A 203 12.43 -4.43 -19.28
CA LEU A 203 11.94 -3.27 -18.57
C LEU A 203 10.41 -3.18 -18.65
N ILE A 204 9.79 -2.81 -17.54
CA ILE A 204 8.39 -2.39 -17.52
C ILE A 204 8.39 -0.92 -17.91
N ASP A 205 8.01 -0.65 -19.15
CA ASP A 205 8.12 0.68 -19.71
C ASP A 205 7.07 1.64 -19.11
N GLU A 206 5.96 1.13 -18.60
CA GLU A 206 4.88 1.97 -18.05
C GLU A 206 5.30 2.68 -16.77
N ALA A 207 4.92 3.96 -16.65
CA ALA A 207 5.03 4.73 -15.42
C ALA A 207 3.75 4.53 -14.59
N ILE A 208 3.76 3.48 -13.76
CA ILE A 208 2.64 3.08 -12.89
C ILE A 208 2.46 4.13 -11.79
N ALA A 209 1.24 4.64 -11.60
CA ALA A 209 0.95 5.76 -10.72
C ALA A 209 1.31 5.46 -9.26
N GLU A 210 0.90 4.28 -8.76
CA GLU A 210 1.26 3.80 -7.42
C GLU A 210 2.77 3.93 -7.15
N HIS A 211 3.59 3.39 -8.06
CA HIS A 211 5.04 3.44 -7.94
C HIS A 211 5.59 4.88 -7.94
N GLN A 212 4.92 5.81 -8.65
CA GLN A 212 5.33 7.21 -8.63
C GLN A 212 5.06 7.86 -7.27
N PHE A 213 3.90 7.56 -6.66
CA PHE A 213 3.57 8.06 -5.33
C PHE A 213 4.54 7.52 -4.28
N ASP A 214 4.83 6.22 -4.31
CA ASP A 214 5.79 5.58 -3.41
C ASP A 214 7.16 6.26 -3.49
N ALA A 215 7.67 6.43 -4.71
CA ALA A 215 8.95 7.07 -4.96
C ALA A 215 8.96 8.53 -4.54
N TRP A 216 7.89 9.27 -4.81
CA TRP A 216 7.79 10.67 -4.41
C TRP A 216 7.80 10.83 -2.90
N PHE A 217 7.05 10.02 -2.15
CA PHE A 217 7.06 10.06 -0.69
C PHE A 217 8.40 9.67 -0.09
N PHE A 218 9.09 8.68 -0.67
CA PHE A 218 10.47 8.35 -0.31
C PHE A 218 11.41 9.54 -0.52
N LEU A 219 11.39 10.13 -1.72
CA LEU A 219 12.26 11.25 -2.08
C LEU A 219 11.95 12.50 -1.27
N ASP A 220 10.69 12.75 -0.92
CA ASP A 220 10.29 13.87 -0.07
C ASP A 220 10.86 13.73 1.35
N LEU A 221 10.72 12.55 1.95
CA LEU A 221 11.28 12.29 3.27
C LEU A 221 12.83 12.30 3.24
N LEU A 222 13.44 11.75 2.18
CA LEU A 222 14.89 11.77 1.99
C LEU A 222 15.40 13.22 1.88
N ALA A 223 14.78 14.04 1.04
CA ALA A 223 15.12 15.46 0.89
C ALA A 223 14.90 16.26 2.18
N HIS A 224 14.03 15.79 3.09
CA HIS A 224 13.85 16.39 4.40
C HIS A 224 15.00 16.09 5.36
N VAL A 225 15.39 14.82 5.50
CA VAL A 225 16.44 14.41 6.47
C VAL A 225 17.86 14.54 5.91
N HIS A 226 18.00 14.57 4.59
CA HIS A 226 19.26 14.64 3.86
C HIS A 226 19.12 15.63 2.68
N PRO A 227 19.12 16.96 2.95
CA PRO A 227 18.70 17.99 2.00
C PRO A 227 19.76 18.34 0.95
N GLU A 228 20.29 17.34 0.26
CA GLU A 228 21.14 17.55 -0.92
C GLU A 228 20.30 18.05 -2.11
N THR A 229 20.87 18.98 -2.89
CA THR A 229 20.18 19.64 -4.01
C THR A 229 19.65 18.65 -5.05
N GLN A 230 20.35 17.53 -5.27
CA GLN A 230 19.93 16.50 -6.22
C GLN A 230 18.60 15.83 -5.82
N TRP A 231 18.41 15.49 -4.54
CA TRP A 231 17.19 14.82 -4.07
C TRP A 231 15.99 15.76 -4.04
N VAL A 232 16.22 17.02 -3.66
CA VAL A 232 15.21 18.09 -3.73
C VAL A 232 14.73 18.26 -5.17
N THR A 233 15.66 18.33 -6.13
CA THR A 233 15.36 18.52 -7.55
C THR A 233 14.65 17.30 -8.13
N PHE A 234 15.10 16.09 -7.78
CA PHE A 234 14.48 14.85 -8.26
C PHE A 234 13.04 14.70 -7.74
N ARG A 235 12.82 14.93 -6.44
CA ARG A 235 11.48 14.99 -5.84
C ARG A 235 10.58 16.01 -6.55
N ASP A 236 11.07 17.23 -6.77
CA ASP A 236 10.27 18.29 -7.41
C ASP A 236 9.90 17.96 -8.85
N ARG A 237 10.85 17.48 -9.65
CA ARG A 237 10.59 17.04 -11.01
C ARG A 237 9.55 15.93 -11.01
N LEU A 238 9.73 14.89 -10.19
CA LEU A 238 8.80 13.77 -10.12
C LEU A 238 7.39 14.23 -9.72
N GLY A 239 7.27 15.03 -8.66
CA GLY A 239 5.98 15.55 -8.19
C GLY A 239 5.24 16.36 -9.26
N GLN A 240 5.94 17.29 -9.93
CA GLN A 240 5.35 18.06 -11.04
C GLN A 240 4.88 17.17 -12.20
N ARG A 241 5.63 16.10 -12.50
CA ARG A 241 5.28 15.17 -13.59
C ARG A 241 4.14 14.23 -13.21
N ILE A 242 4.04 13.81 -11.95
CA ILE A 242 2.87 13.09 -11.44
C ILE A 242 1.61 13.93 -11.67
N GLU A 243 1.63 15.19 -11.24
CA GLU A 243 0.50 16.11 -11.43
C GLU A 243 0.17 16.31 -12.90
N ALA A 244 1.17 16.57 -13.75
CA ALA A 244 0.95 16.93 -15.15
C ALA A 244 0.54 15.76 -16.05
N ALA A 245 1.03 14.55 -15.78
CA ALA A 245 0.86 13.40 -16.66
C ALA A 245 -0.19 12.39 -16.17
N LEU A 246 -0.37 12.26 -14.86
CA LEU A 246 -1.27 11.25 -14.28
C LEU A 246 -2.61 11.82 -13.80
N TRP A 247 -2.69 13.10 -13.40
CA TRP A 247 -3.96 13.66 -12.91
C TRP A 247 -4.97 13.86 -14.05
N LEU A 248 -6.16 13.30 -13.87
CA LEU A 248 -7.29 13.41 -14.79
C LEU A 248 -8.35 14.35 -14.17
N PRO A 249 -8.24 15.68 -14.35
CA PRO A 249 -9.07 16.65 -13.63
C PRO A 249 -10.56 16.53 -13.94
N LYS A 250 -10.93 16.04 -15.12
CA LYS A 250 -12.34 15.80 -15.49
C LYS A 250 -12.96 14.61 -14.75
N ASP A 251 -12.11 13.64 -14.39
CA ASP A 251 -12.53 12.42 -13.72
C ASP A 251 -12.33 12.52 -12.20
N GLY A 252 -11.65 13.57 -11.72
CA GLY A 252 -11.37 13.78 -10.31
C GLY A 252 -10.52 12.66 -9.70
N ARG A 253 -9.54 12.13 -10.46
CA ARG A 253 -8.70 10.99 -10.07
C ARG A 253 -7.40 10.94 -10.86
N PHE A 254 -6.49 10.03 -10.50
CA PHE A 254 -5.30 9.73 -11.29
C PHE A 254 -5.52 8.54 -12.24
N ALA A 255 -4.88 8.59 -13.41
CA ALA A 255 -4.70 7.42 -14.28
C ALA A 255 -3.93 6.31 -13.55
N THR A 256 -4.11 5.05 -13.94
CA THR A 256 -3.38 3.92 -13.32
C THR A 256 -1.92 3.91 -13.70
N ALA A 257 -1.59 4.38 -14.91
CA ALA A 257 -0.24 4.54 -15.40
C ALA A 257 -0.19 5.54 -16.57
N VAL A 258 1.02 5.88 -17.02
CA VAL A 258 1.28 6.52 -18.32
C VAL A 258 2.25 5.65 -19.10
N ASN A 259 1.94 5.38 -20.37
CA ASN A 259 2.85 4.74 -21.31
C ASN A 259 3.22 5.71 -22.46
N GLN A 260 3.95 5.23 -23.47
CA GLN A 260 4.36 6.04 -24.63
C GLN A 260 3.19 6.64 -25.41
N ASN A 261 1.99 6.06 -25.30
CA ASN A 261 0.78 6.51 -25.97
C ASN A 261 -0.08 7.44 -25.10
N GLY A 262 0.30 7.67 -23.84
CA GLY A 262 -0.42 8.53 -22.90
C GLY A 262 -0.97 7.78 -21.68
N PRO A 263 -1.92 8.40 -20.95
CA PRO A 263 -2.49 7.83 -19.74
C PRO A 263 -3.29 6.55 -19.99
N ILE A 264 -3.23 5.61 -19.03
CA ILE A 264 -4.07 4.41 -18.97
C ILE A 264 -5.26 4.70 -18.05
N TYR A 265 -6.46 4.53 -18.59
CA TYR A 265 -7.71 5.02 -17.97
C TYR A 265 -8.46 3.96 -17.16
N GLU A 266 -7.87 2.80 -16.93
CA GLU A 266 -8.43 1.75 -16.06
C GLU A 266 -8.62 2.27 -14.62
N TRP A 267 -9.34 1.51 -13.80
CA TRP A 267 -9.72 1.94 -12.45
C TRP A 267 -9.13 0.98 -11.43
N ALA A 268 -8.08 1.42 -10.73
CA ALA A 268 -7.47 0.70 -9.61
C ALA A 268 -7.50 1.58 -8.35
N LEU A 269 -7.82 0.98 -7.20
CA LEU A 269 -8.03 1.69 -5.94
C LEU A 269 -6.74 2.37 -5.43
N ASP A 270 -5.61 1.68 -5.51
CA ASP A 270 -4.30 2.21 -5.12
C ASP A 270 -3.94 3.47 -5.91
N SER A 271 -4.03 3.40 -7.24
CA SER A 271 -3.54 4.38 -8.19
C SER A 271 -4.54 5.51 -8.40
N SER A 272 -5.80 5.18 -8.68
CA SER A 272 -6.86 6.15 -8.92
C SER A 272 -7.55 6.64 -7.66
N GLY A 273 -7.28 6.02 -6.51
CA GLY A 273 -7.99 6.29 -5.26
C GLY A 273 -7.09 6.77 -4.12
N SER A 274 -6.79 5.89 -3.17
CA SER A 274 -6.27 6.25 -1.85
C SER A 274 -4.90 6.93 -1.87
N TYR A 275 -3.96 6.51 -2.74
CA TYR A 275 -2.64 7.14 -2.79
C TYR A 275 -2.71 8.51 -3.46
N GLY A 276 -3.60 8.69 -4.44
CA GLY A 276 -3.86 9.98 -5.06
C GLY A 276 -4.38 11.03 -4.08
N VAL A 277 -5.25 10.63 -3.14
CA VAL A 277 -5.71 11.50 -2.04
C VAL A 277 -4.55 11.91 -1.15
N LEU A 278 -3.71 10.94 -0.75
CA LEU A 278 -2.55 11.19 0.12
C LEU A 278 -1.53 12.10 -0.57
N PHE A 279 -1.26 11.88 -1.85
CA PHE A 279 -0.37 12.72 -2.65
C PHE A 279 -0.89 14.17 -2.72
N TRP A 280 -2.15 14.39 -3.09
CA TRP A 280 -2.70 15.76 -3.14
C TRP A 280 -2.73 16.45 -1.79
N HIS A 281 -3.07 15.71 -0.72
CA HIS A 281 -2.99 16.22 0.64
C HIS A 281 -1.55 16.65 0.99
N ALA A 282 -0.56 15.80 0.68
CA ALA A 282 0.86 16.10 0.90
C ALA A 282 1.36 17.30 0.08
N ARG A 283 0.79 17.52 -1.11
CA ARG A 283 1.02 18.69 -1.97
C ARG A 283 0.20 19.93 -1.56
N VAL A 284 -0.51 19.86 -0.43
CA VAL A 284 -1.33 20.97 0.12
C VAL A 284 -2.45 21.40 -0.84
N ASN A 285 -2.96 20.47 -1.65
CA ASN A 285 -4.09 20.70 -2.56
C ASN A 285 -5.31 19.94 -2.04
N LEU A 286 -5.97 20.50 -1.03
CA LEU A 286 -7.11 19.87 -0.37
C LEU A 286 -8.32 19.71 -1.28
N ASP A 287 -8.50 20.59 -2.27
CA ASP A 287 -9.61 20.49 -3.23
C ASP A 287 -9.48 19.22 -4.07
N ASN A 288 -8.30 19.01 -4.68
CA ASN A 288 -8.05 17.78 -5.44
C ASN A 288 -8.01 16.54 -4.55
N ALA A 289 -7.52 16.65 -3.31
CA ALA A 289 -7.52 15.52 -2.36
C ALA A 289 -8.95 15.09 -2.00
N ASN A 290 -9.83 16.05 -1.71
CA ASN A 290 -11.24 15.77 -1.42
C ASN A 290 -11.99 15.24 -2.64
N GLU A 291 -11.70 15.78 -3.82
CA GLU A 291 -12.28 15.30 -5.07
C GLU A 291 -11.85 13.85 -5.37
N ALA A 292 -10.57 13.54 -5.22
CA ALA A 292 -10.06 12.18 -5.34
C ALA A 292 -10.73 11.23 -4.34
N LEU A 293 -10.94 11.64 -3.08
CA LEU A 293 -11.60 10.81 -2.08
C LEU A 293 -13.07 10.57 -2.43
N ARG A 294 -13.77 11.60 -2.93
CA ARG A 294 -15.15 11.50 -3.38
C ARG A 294 -15.28 10.52 -4.53
N THR A 295 -14.40 10.61 -5.53
CA THR A 295 -14.34 9.67 -6.66
C THR A 295 -14.01 8.26 -6.19
N THR A 296 -13.05 8.11 -5.26
CA THR A 296 -12.68 6.82 -4.65
C THR A 296 -13.91 6.15 -4.05
N TYR A 297 -14.65 6.88 -3.22
CA TYR A 297 -15.84 6.36 -2.56
C TYR A 297 -16.94 6.01 -3.57
N ALA A 298 -17.17 6.86 -4.57
CA ALA A 298 -18.20 6.60 -5.57
C ALA A 298 -17.94 5.34 -6.41
N LEU A 299 -16.67 5.06 -6.73
CA LEU A 299 -16.29 3.98 -7.65
C LEU A 299 -16.00 2.66 -6.95
N PHE A 300 -15.32 2.71 -5.80
CA PHE A 300 -14.75 1.52 -5.18
C PHE A 300 -15.49 1.07 -3.92
N SER A 301 -16.45 1.82 -3.37
CA SER A 301 -17.24 1.32 -2.24
C SER A 301 -17.99 0.03 -2.63
N ALA A 302 -17.87 -0.98 -1.78
CA ALA A 302 -18.42 -2.31 -1.99
C ALA A 302 -18.90 -2.93 -0.68
N THR A 303 -19.87 -3.83 -0.80
CA THR A 303 -20.38 -4.63 0.32
C THR A 303 -20.25 -6.10 -0.04
N ASP A 304 -19.69 -6.90 0.87
CA ASP A 304 -19.56 -8.35 0.72
C ASP A 304 -20.02 -9.05 2.01
N ASN A 305 -21.14 -9.78 1.95
CA ASN A 305 -21.75 -10.51 3.07
C ASN A 305 -21.90 -9.70 4.37
N GLY A 306 -22.35 -8.45 4.24
CA GLY A 306 -22.58 -7.54 5.37
C GLY A 306 -21.34 -6.84 5.91
N LEU A 307 -20.18 -7.06 5.29
CA LEU A 307 -18.97 -6.26 5.47
C LEU A 307 -18.96 -5.13 4.44
N ASN A 308 -18.55 -3.93 4.83
CA ASN A 308 -18.43 -2.76 3.94
C ASN A 308 -16.97 -2.34 3.84
N GLY A 309 -16.53 -2.03 2.63
CA GLY A 309 -15.16 -1.59 2.38
C GLY A 309 -14.98 -1.21 0.91
N PHE A 310 -13.78 -1.40 0.39
CA PHE A 310 -13.43 -1.00 -0.96
C PHE A 310 -12.93 -2.18 -1.81
N ARG A 311 -13.41 -2.27 -3.05
CA ARG A 311 -12.91 -3.23 -4.05
C ARG A 311 -11.61 -2.72 -4.70
N PRO A 312 -10.74 -3.62 -5.20
CA PRO A 312 -9.45 -3.22 -5.75
C PRO A 312 -9.56 -2.52 -7.11
N TYR A 313 -10.56 -2.87 -7.92
CA TYR A 313 -10.78 -2.31 -9.25
C TYR A 313 -12.26 -1.93 -9.46
N ALA A 314 -12.56 -1.17 -10.51
CA ALA A 314 -13.94 -0.88 -10.92
C ALA A 314 -14.14 -1.16 -12.42
N GLY A 315 -15.26 -1.80 -12.76
CA GLY A 315 -15.52 -2.27 -14.13
C GLY A 315 -14.59 -3.40 -14.56
N THR A 316 -14.25 -3.44 -15.85
CA THR A 316 -13.32 -4.41 -16.43
C THR A 316 -11.91 -3.81 -16.54
N VAL A 317 -10.90 -4.63 -16.28
CA VAL A 317 -9.48 -4.25 -16.35
C VAL A 317 -8.69 -5.28 -17.15
N SER A 318 -7.63 -4.86 -17.81
CA SER A 318 -6.95 -5.70 -18.80
C SER A 318 -6.22 -6.91 -18.20
N ASP A 319 -5.75 -6.80 -16.95
CA ASP A 319 -5.12 -7.89 -16.22
C ASP A 319 -6.12 -9.00 -15.82
N TYR A 320 -7.40 -8.66 -15.72
CA TYR A 320 -8.49 -9.56 -15.34
C TYR A 320 -9.66 -9.47 -16.32
N PRO A 321 -9.47 -9.89 -17.59
CA PRO A 321 -10.44 -9.63 -18.67
C PRO A 321 -11.76 -10.37 -18.49
N ASP A 322 -11.77 -11.42 -17.67
CA ASP A 322 -12.95 -12.26 -17.40
C ASP A 322 -13.71 -11.85 -16.12
N ILE A 323 -13.30 -10.76 -15.47
CA ILE A 323 -13.89 -10.28 -14.21
C ILE A 323 -14.45 -8.87 -14.41
N ASP A 324 -15.75 -8.70 -14.12
CA ASP A 324 -16.33 -7.39 -13.87
C ASP A 324 -16.34 -7.12 -12.36
N TRP A 325 -15.48 -6.20 -11.94
CA TRP A 325 -15.32 -5.83 -10.54
C TRP A 325 -16.53 -5.04 -9.99
N ASN A 326 -17.51 -4.69 -10.84
CA ASN A 326 -18.75 -4.13 -10.35
C ASN A 326 -19.67 -5.16 -9.68
N ASP A 327 -19.63 -6.42 -10.11
CA ASP A 327 -20.62 -7.43 -9.75
C ASP A 327 -20.11 -8.46 -8.73
N GLN A 328 -18.83 -8.83 -8.79
CA GLN A 328 -18.26 -9.94 -8.02
C GLN A 328 -16.90 -9.59 -7.41
N SER A 329 -16.83 -8.48 -6.68
CA SER A 329 -15.60 -8.05 -6.02
C SER A 329 -15.54 -8.46 -4.55
N PRO A 330 -14.42 -9.04 -4.09
CA PRO A 330 -14.11 -9.05 -2.68
C PRO A 330 -13.82 -7.61 -2.24
N ILE A 331 -13.92 -7.38 -0.95
CA ILE A 331 -13.31 -6.21 -0.35
C ILE A 331 -11.81 -6.46 -0.27
N PHE A 332 -11.03 -5.56 -0.88
CA PHE A 332 -9.59 -5.51 -0.77
C PHE A 332 -9.24 -4.80 0.54
N VAL A 333 -8.79 -5.58 1.53
CA VAL A 333 -8.68 -5.09 2.91
C VAL A 333 -7.52 -4.10 3.05
N GLU A 334 -6.38 -4.37 2.41
CA GLU A 334 -5.25 -3.45 2.37
C GLU A 334 -5.62 -2.12 1.71
N GLY A 335 -6.25 -2.15 0.53
CA GLY A 335 -6.79 -0.96 -0.12
C GLY A 335 -7.81 -0.21 0.76
N THR A 336 -8.65 -0.93 1.51
CA THR A 336 -9.60 -0.31 2.46
C THR A 336 -8.87 0.42 3.60
N MET A 337 -7.77 -0.12 4.12
CA MET A 337 -6.97 0.54 5.16
C MET A 337 -6.24 1.78 4.63
N THR A 338 -5.80 1.76 3.37
CA THR A 338 -5.19 2.96 2.75
C THR A 338 -6.24 4.06 2.54
N VAL A 339 -7.49 3.71 2.21
CA VAL A 339 -8.61 4.67 2.22
C VAL A 339 -8.89 5.21 3.62
N ALA A 340 -8.85 4.38 4.66
CA ALA A 340 -9.01 4.84 6.05
C ALA A 340 -7.96 5.90 6.42
N LEU A 341 -6.70 5.66 6.06
CA LEU A 341 -5.61 6.60 6.26
C LEU A 341 -5.85 7.91 5.47
N ALA A 342 -6.17 7.80 4.18
CA ALA A 342 -6.44 8.94 3.32
C ALA A 342 -7.60 9.81 3.83
N ALA A 343 -8.72 9.19 4.18
CA ALA A 343 -9.89 9.84 4.74
C ALA A 343 -9.60 10.54 6.07
N THR A 344 -8.80 9.89 6.93
CA THR A 344 -8.33 10.51 8.19
C THR A 344 -7.55 11.79 7.92
N ARG A 345 -6.65 11.79 6.91
CA ARG A 345 -5.80 12.95 6.60
C ARG A 345 -6.56 14.14 6.08
N VAL A 346 -7.55 13.92 5.22
CA VAL A 346 -8.40 15.02 4.71
C VAL A 346 -9.53 15.40 5.67
N GLY A 347 -9.60 14.78 6.85
CA GLY A 347 -10.58 15.09 7.89
C GLY A 347 -11.98 14.47 7.69
N ASN A 348 -12.12 13.54 6.74
CA ASN A 348 -13.37 12.81 6.53
C ASN A 348 -13.48 11.61 7.48
N ARG A 349 -13.87 11.89 8.73
CA ARG A 349 -13.98 10.87 9.79
C ARG A 349 -14.98 9.76 9.48
N ASN A 350 -16.09 10.06 8.82
CA ASN A 350 -17.12 9.06 8.54
C ASN A 350 -16.58 7.92 7.66
N VAL A 351 -15.89 8.26 6.57
CA VAL A 351 -15.28 7.27 5.68
C VAL A 351 -14.15 6.51 6.39
N ALA A 352 -13.34 7.20 7.21
CA ALA A 352 -12.30 6.55 7.98
C ALA A 352 -12.86 5.55 9.01
N GLU A 353 -13.91 5.91 9.74
CA GLU A 353 -14.57 5.06 10.73
C GLU A 353 -15.23 3.84 10.08
N GLU A 354 -15.86 4.01 8.92
CA GLU A 354 -16.44 2.90 8.16
C GLU A 354 -15.37 1.88 7.75
N ALA A 355 -14.27 2.35 7.18
CA ALA A 355 -13.16 1.51 6.78
C ALA A 355 -12.49 0.82 7.99
N LEU A 356 -12.26 1.53 9.10
CA LEU A 356 -11.68 0.94 10.31
C LEU A 356 -12.61 -0.06 11.00
N ARG A 357 -13.94 0.12 10.87
CA ARG A 357 -14.93 -0.84 11.37
C ARG A 357 -14.80 -2.19 10.69
N LEU A 358 -14.57 -2.21 9.38
CA LEU A 358 -14.29 -3.45 8.65
C LEU A 358 -13.10 -4.20 9.26
N ALA A 359 -11.99 -3.51 9.51
CA ALA A 359 -10.81 -4.14 10.10
C ALA A 359 -11.13 -4.74 11.47
N ARG A 360 -11.84 -4.00 12.33
CA ARG A 360 -12.21 -4.51 13.66
C ARG A 360 -13.17 -5.72 13.57
N GLN A 361 -14.11 -5.71 12.64
CA GLN A 361 -14.98 -6.85 12.36
C GLN A 361 -14.16 -8.07 11.92
N LEU A 362 -13.22 -7.89 10.98
CA LEU A 362 -12.38 -8.97 10.47
C LEU A 362 -11.42 -9.51 11.53
N MET A 363 -10.74 -8.65 12.31
CA MET A 363 -9.87 -9.07 13.40
C MET A 363 -10.61 -9.92 14.44
N CYS A 364 -11.87 -9.57 14.73
CA CYS A 364 -12.71 -10.35 15.64
C CYS A 364 -13.05 -11.74 15.06
N ILE A 365 -13.21 -11.86 13.74
CA ILE A 365 -13.47 -13.13 13.05
C ILE A 365 -12.21 -13.99 12.94
N THR A 366 -11.05 -13.38 12.65
CA THR A 366 -9.79 -14.07 12.36
C THR A 366 -8.90 -14.28 13.57
N GLY A 367 -9.20 -13.64 14.71
CA GLY A 367 -8.39 -13.71 15.92
C GLY A 367 -7.15 -12.81 15.89
N GLY A 368 -7.23 -11.65 15.21
CA GLY A 368 -6.27 -10.55 15.37
C GLY A 368 -5.56 -10.07 14.10
N ALA A 369 -5.22 -10.95 13.16
CA ALA A 369 -4.60 -10.57 11.89
C ALA A 369 -5.65 -10.33 10.79
N LEU A 370 -5.42 -9.38 9.88
CA LEU A 370 -6.36 -9.10 8.79
C LEU A 370 -6.14 -10.01 7.58
N PRO A 371 -7.21 -10.49 6.92
CA PRO A 371 -7.10 -11.15 5.63
C PRO A 371 -6.76 -10.15 4.53
N TYR A 372 -6.18 -10.63 3.43
CA TYR A 372 -5.92 -9.79 2.26
C TYR A 372 -7.22 -9.38 1.54
N ALA A 373 -8.15 -10.32 1.43
CA ALA A 373 -9.47 -10.11 0.82
C ALA A 373 -10.60 -10.82 1.60
N THR A 374 -11.85 -10.39 1.42
CA THR A 374 -13.01 -11.02 2.08
C THR A 374 -13.44 -12.34 1.46
N HIS A 375 -13.09 -12.60 0.20
CA HIS A 375 -13.19 -13.92 -0.40
C HIS A 375 -12.13 -14.08 -1.50
N THR A 376 -11.83 -15.32 -1.87
CA THR A 376 -10.76 -15.61 -2.83
C THR A 376 -11.19 -15.27 -4.26
N GLN A 377 -10.37 -14.47 -4.93
CA GLN A 377 -10.40 -14.17 -6.36
C GLN A 377 -8.95 -14.22 -6.89
N PRO A 378 -8.68 -14.36 -8.22
CA PRO A 378 -7.30 -14.34 -8.72
C PRO A 378 -6.50 -13.16 -8.15
N ASP A 379 -5.33 -13.45 -7.57
CA ASP A 379 -4.43 -12.51 -6.87
C ASP A 379 -4.97 -11.83 -5.59
N PHE A 380 -6.19 -12.16 -5.16
CA PHE A 380 -6.82 -11.68 -3.92
C PHE A 380 -7.20 -12.85 -3.01
N PRO A 381 -6.26 -13.43 -2.24
CA PRO A 381 -6.55 -14.55 -1.36
C PRO A 381 -7.35 -14.15 -0.11
N ALA A 382 -8.24 -15.02 0.34
CA ALA A 382 -8.98 -14.85 1.60
C ALA A 382 -8.23 -15.38 2.85
N VAL A 383 -6.91 -15.24 2.90
CA VAL A 383 -6.09 -15.64 4.07
C VAL A 383 -5.53 -14.41 4.79
N THR A 384 -5.26 -14.55 6.09
CA THR A 384 -4.55 -13.54 6.89
C THR A 384 -3.23 -13.17 6.21
N ALA A 385 -2.93 -11.88 6.15
CA ALA A 385 -1.74 -11.37 5.49
C ALA A 385 -1.10 -10.22 6.28
N ALA A 386 0.21 -10.06 6.12
CA ALA A 386 0.98 -9.06 6.84
C ALA A 386 0.67 -7.63 6.38
N ALA A 387 0.61 -7.39 5.06
CA ALA A 387 0.37 -6.07 4.49
C ALA A 387 -0.94 -5.38 4.95
N PRO A 388 -2.15 -5.99 4.86
CA PRO A 388 -3.37 -5.36 5.36
C PRO A 388 -3.32 -5.11 6.87
N THR A 389 -2.68 -6.01 7.64
CA THR A 389 -2.51 -5.86 9.08
C THR A 389 -1.61 -4.66 9.42
N ALA A 390 -0.50 -4.49 8.69
CA ALA A 390 0.39 -3.34 8.84
C ALA A 390 -0.31 -2.03 8.47
N TRP A 391 -1.04 -1.99 7.36
CA TRP A 391 -1.83 -0.82 6.99
C TRP A 391 -2.89 -0.44 8.01
N PHE A 392 -3.55 -1.43 8.63
CA PHE A 392 -4.48 -1.18 9.72
C PHE A 392 -3.79 -0.50 10.90
N ILE A 393 -2.61 -0.98 11.31
CA ILE A 393 -1.83 -0.34 12.39
C ILE A 393 -1.59 1.13 12.04
N LEU A 394 -1.10 1.41 10.83
CA LEU A 394 -0.82 2.77 10.39
C LEU A 394 -2.07 3.67 10.36
N ALA A 395 -3.19 3.16 9.83
CA ALA A 395 -4.45 3.89 9.75
C ALA A 395 -5.07 4.13 11.14
N ALA A 396 -5.07 3.12 12.01
CA ALA A 396 -5.60 3.20 13.37
C ALA A 396 -4.79 4.19 14.23
N LEU A 397 -3.45 4.16 14.13
CA LEU A 397 -2.59 5.13 14.81
C LEU A 397 -2.84 6.55 14.31
N ALA A 398 -2.96 6.75 12.99
CA ALA A 398 -3.29 8.05 12.41
C ALA A 398 -4.66 8.56 12.89
N PHE A 399 -5.68 7.71 12.93
CA PHE A 399 -7.02 8.08 13.39
C PHE A 399 -7.07 8.41 14.88
N SER A 400 -6.34 7.65 15.71
CA SER A 400 -6.28 7.84 17.16
C SER A 400 -5.63 9.17 17.56
N GLY A 401 -4.83 9.78 16.68
CA GLY A 401 -4.08 11.00 16.99
C GLY A 401 -2.99 10.80 18.05
N HIS A 402 -2.44 9.59 18.16
CA HIS A 402 -1.45 9.25 19.19
C HIS A 402 -0.21 10.16 19.13
N GLU A 403 0.09 10.84 20.25
CA GLU A 403 1.24 11.72 20.46
C GLU A 403 2.56 10.92 20.39
N GLY A 404 3.06 10.71 19.18
CA GLY A 404 4.25 9.90 18.91
C GLY A 404 4.24 9.21 17.55
N ALA A 405 3.05 9.06 16.94
CA ALA A 405 2.93 8.63 15.56
C ALA A 405 3.24 9.83 14.64
N TRP A 406 4.48 9.96 14.17
CA TRP A 406 4.70 10.87 13.05
C TRP A 406 3.97 10.30 11.83
N PRO A 407 3.10 11.09 11.18
CA PRO A 407 2.27 10.59 10.11
C PRO A 407 3.13 10.07 8.95
N ILE A 408 3.04 8.76 8.66
CA ILE A 408 3.50 8.19 7.38
C ILE A 408 2.90 9.01 6.23
N TRP A 409 3.70 9.33 5.21
CA TRP A 409 3.22 10.07 4.04
C TRP A 409 2.51 11.40 4.39
N SER A 410 3.13 12.17 5.29
CA SER A 410 2.76 13.55 5.56
C SER A 410 3.98 14.46 5.42
N THR A 411 3.79 15.56 4.71
CA THR A 411 4.75 16.64 4.55
C THR A 411 4.63 17.71 5.63
N HIS A 412 3.55 17.67 6.44
CA HIS A 412 3.27 18.73 7.40
C HIS A 412 4.09 18.54 8.68
N ARG A 413 4.93 19.53 8.95
CA ARG A 413 5.61 19.75 10.22
C ARG A 413 4.54 19.97 11.31
N PRO A 414 4.67 19.38 12.51
CA PRO A 414 4.00 19.90 13.70
C PRO A 414 4.73 21.19 14.11
N ASP A 415 4.61 22.24 13.30
CA ASP A 415 4.79 23.60 13.79
C ASP A 415 3.44 24.03 14.41
N SER A 416 3.51 24.58 15.62
CA SER A 416 2.45 24.76 16.62
C SER A 416 1.30 25.73 16.26
N THR A 417 0.88 25.79 15.01
CA THR A 417 -0.20 26.69 14.55
C THR A 417 -1.05 26.04 13.46
N THR A 418 -1.69 24.91 13.74
CA THR A 418 -2.84 24.48 12.92
C THR A 418 -4.06 25.26 13.39
N PRO A 419 -4.72 26.08 12.56
CA PRO A 419 -6.02 26.62 12.90
C PRO A 419 -6.99 25.45 13.11
N LYS A 420 -7.80 25.49 14.17
CA LYS A 420 -8.92 24.56 14.34
C LYS A 420 -9.73 24.54 13.04
N ALA A 421 -9.83 23.37 12.41
CA ALA A 421 -10.66 23.17 11.23
C ALA A 421 -12.07 23.70 11.52
N ALA A 422 -12.58 24.57 10.65
CA ALA A 422 -13.98 24.97 10.70
C ALA A 422 -14.85 23.74 10.38
N PRO A 423 -16.02 23.60 11.03
CA PRO A 423 -16.92 22.49 10.74
C PRO A 423 -17.34 22.54 9.26
N PRO A 424 -17.53 21.37 8.62
CA PRO A 424 -17.91 21.31 7.21
C PRO A 424 -19.26 22.01 6.99
N PRO A 425 -19.46 22.66 5.83
CA PRO A 425 -20.75 23.24 5.49
C PRO A 425 -21.81 22.12 5.37
N PRO A 426 -23.07 22.37 5.78
CA PRO A 426 -24.13 21.39 5.65
C PRO A 426 -24.38 21.05 4.17
N HIS A 427 -24.59 19.76 3.90
CA HIS A 427 -24.83 19.23 2.56
C HIS A 427 -26.01 19.94 1.85
N PRO A 428 -25.89 20.28 0.56
CA PRO A 428 -27.05 20.63 -0.24
C PRO A 428 -27.94 19.39 -0.43
N ALA A 429 -29.24 19.56 -0.16
CA ALA A 429 -30.22 18.51 -0.35
C ALA A 429 -30.23 18.04 -1.81
N VAL A 430 -29.98 16.74 -2.03
CA VAL A 430 -30.14 16.10 -3.32
C VAL A 430 -31.64 15.93 -3.58
N ASN A 431 -32.19 16.78 -4.45
CA ASN A 431 -33.51 16.53 -5.03
C ASN A 431 -33.38 15.39 -6.04
N LEU A 432 -33.83 14.20 -5.65
CA LEU A 432 -34.04 13.10 -6.59
C LEU A 432 -35.21 13.47 -7.53
N PRO A 433 -35.09 13.26 -8.85
CA PRO A 433 -36.21 13.48 -9.77
C PRO A 433 -37.35 12.51 -9.43
N ASN A 434 -38.56 13.07 -9.31
CA ASN A 434 -39.79 12.29 -9.21
C ASN A 434 -39.85 11.29 -10.36
N GLN A 435 -39.93 10.00 -10.03
CA GLN A 435 -40.44 9.01 -10.97
C GLN A 435 -41.96 9.18 -11.07
N GLY A 436 -42.39 9.65 -12.24
CA GLY A 436 -43.76 9.56 -12.73
C GLY A 436 -43.80 8.64 -13.93
#